data_AF-A0A3N9V358-F1
#
_entry.id   AF-A0A3N9V358-F1
#
_cell.length_a   1.000
_cell.length_b   1.000
_cell.length_c   1.000
_cell.angle_alpha   90.00
_cell.angle_beta   90.00
_cell.angle_gamma   90.00
#
_symmetry.space_group_name_H-M   'P 1'
#
loop_
_entity.id
_entity.type
_entity.pdbx_description
1 polymer ?
#
loop_
_entity_poly.entity_id
_entity_poly.type
_entity_poly.pdbx_seq_one_letter_code
_entity_poly.pdbx_strand_id
1 'polypeptide(L)'
;MTQMTLMSIFVFLFGAVVGSFLNVCIYRIPRAESIVFPSSHCPECGTKIRAFDNIPVISYLLLRGTCRACGTRISWQYPVVELLSALLTLFLFMKFHLSPTFFVLFLFCMALVVITFIDLEHQIIPDSISLPGIVAGFASSFFLPWLGWQNSLIGIVAGGGSLLLVAYGYQLLTKKEGMGGGDIKLLAMMGAFLGWRSIPFIIFTSSLFGSVVGLTLMAIRKKDSQLPIPFGPFLAFGAVLFIFYGRQLIQWYLALGGTVRG
;
A
#
# COMPACT_ATOMS: atom_id res chain seq x y z
N MET A 1 27.42 -4.43 -19.42
CA MET A 1 26.04 -4.26 -18.91
C MET A 1 25.24 -3.51 -19.94
N THR A 2 24.04 -3.97 -20.30
CA THR A 2 23.15 -3.18 -21.16
C THR A 2 22.64 -1.96 -20.39
N GLN A 3 22.32 -0.87 -21.09
CA GLN A 3 21.78 0.36 -20.49
C GLN A 3 20.56 0.07 -19.61
N MET A 4 19.70 -0.86 -20.04
CA MET A 4 18.52 -1.30 -19.29
C MET A 4 18.88 -1.94 -17.93
N THR A 5 19.89 -2.81 -17.89
CA THR A 5 20.33 -3.43 -16.64
C THR A 5 20.84 -2.40 -15.65
N LEU A 6 21.61 -1.41 -16.11
CA LEU A 6 22.11 -0.34 -15.26
C LEU A 6 20.97 0.49 -14.66
N MET A 7 19.96 0.85 -15.46
CA MET A 7 18.78 1.58 -14.99
C MET A 7 17.97 0.77 -13.99
N SER A 8 17.76 -0.53 -14.23
CA SER A 8 17.06 -1.40 -13.28
C SER A 8 17.75 -1.46 -11.92
N ILE A 9 19.08 -1.56 -11.89
CA ILE A 9 19.85 -1.52 -10.64
C ILE A 9 19.67 -0.18 -9.93
N PHE A 10 19.78 0.93 -10.66
CA PHE A 10 19.59 2.26 -10.09
C PHE A 10 18.19 2.46 -9.49
N VAL A 11 17.15 2.04 -10.22
CA VAL A 11 15.75 2.14 -9.78
C VAL A 11 15.48 1.24 -8.56
N PHE A 12 16.04 0.04 -8.53
CA PHE A 12 15.95 -0.86 -7.37
C PHE A 12 16.59 -0.22 -6.13
N LEU A 13 17.81 0.31 -6.26
CA LEU A 13 18.50 0.99 -5.16
C LEU A 13 17.74 2.24 -4.70
N PHE A 14 17.20 3.02 -5.64
CA PHE A 14 16.35 4.18 -5.33
C PHE A 14 15.12 3.76 -4.52
N GLY A 15 14.40 2.71 -4.96
CA GLY A 15 13.26 2.17 -4.23
C GLY A 15 13.62 1.67 -2.82
N ALA A 16 14.80 1.09 -2.64
CA ALA A 16 15.30 0.66 -1.33
C ALA A 16 15.57 1.85 -0.40
N VAL A 17 16.18 2.93 -0.91
CA VAL A 17 16.43 4.17 -0.16
C VAL A 17 15.11 4.82 0.25
N VAL A 18 14.14 4.88 -0.67
CA VAL A 18 12.79 5.37 -0.36
C VAL A 18 12.12 4.48 0.70
N GLY A 19 12.23 3.16 0.59
CA GLY A 19 11.73 2.23 1.60
C GLY A 19 12.33 2.46 3.00
N SER A 20 13.61 2.84 3.08
CA SER A 20 14.25 3.20 4.35
C SER A 20 13.61 4.46 4.96
N PHE A 21 13.29 5.46 4.14
CA PHE A 21 12.51 6.62 4.57
C PHE A 21 11.07 6.23 4.96
N LEU A 22 10.44 5.30 4.26
CA LEU A 22 9.09 4.83 4.61
C LEU A 22 9.03 4.21 6.01
N ASN A 23 10.09 3.54 6.48
CA ASN A 23 10.14 3.07 7.87
C ASN A 23 10.04 4.22 8.88
N VAL A 24 10.62 5.39 8.58
CA VAL A 24 10.46 6.60 9.41
C VAL A 24 9.00 7.06 9.39
N CYS A 25 8.36 7.09 8.22
CA CYS A 25 6.95 7.45 8.09
C CYS A 25 6.04 6.49 8.88
N ILE A 26 6.26 5.18 8.75
CA ILE A 26 5.47 4.15 9.43
C ILE A 26 5.57 4.32 10.95
N TYR A 27 6.77 4.60 11.47
CA TYR A 27 6.96 4.79 12.91
C TYR A 27 6.35 6.12 13.41
N ARG A 28 6.56 7.23 12.69
CA ARG A 28 6.27 8.59 13.21
C ARG A 28 4.85 9.08 12.94
N ILE A 29 4.23 8.73 11.81
CA ILE A 29 2.91 9.22 11.43
C ILE A 29 1.82 8.83 12.46
N PRO A 30 1.74 7.57 12.95
CA PRO A 30 0.77 7.18 13.97
C PRO A 30 0.96 7.92 15.30
N ARG A 31 2.19 8.36 15.58
CA ARG A 31 2.60 9.08 16.79
C ARG A 31 2.49 10.60 16.66
N ALA A 32 2.02 11.09 15.50
CA ALA A 32 1.98 12.51 15.15
C ALA A 32 3.34 13.22 15.30
N GLU A 33 4.43 12.49 15.12
CA GLU A 33 5.79 13.03 15.17
C GLU A 33 6.22 13.59 13.81
N SER A 34 7.18 14.53 13.83
CA SER A 34 7.73 15.09 12.59
C SER A 34 8.56 14.05 11.83
N ILE A 35 8.25 13.85 10.54
CA ILE A 35 9.00 12.97 9.63
C ILE A 35 10.35 13.57 9.18
N VAL A 36 10.58 14.87 9.41
CA VAL A 36 11.77 15.59 8.93
C VAL A 36 12.83 15.71 10.04
N PHE A 37 12.43 16.00 11.27
CA PHE A 37 13.34 16.25 12.39
C PHE A 37 12.78 15.65 13.69
N PRO A 38 13.60 15.01 14.56
CA PRO A 38 15.05 14.83 14.49
C PRO A 38 15.48 13.71 13.52
N SER A 39 16.79 13.55 13.30
CA SER A 39 17.35 12.44 12.50
C SER A 39 16.98 11.07 13.06
N SER A 40 17.11 10.01 12.24
CA SER A 40 16.91 8.63 12.68
C SER A 40 17.80 8.30 13.89
N HIS A 41 17.22 7.67 14.90
CA HIS A 41 17.87 7.32 16.15
C HIS A 41 17.39 5.94 16.62
N CYS A 42 18.19 5.28 17.44
CA CYS A 42 17.77 4.04 18.08
C CYS A 42 16.69 4.34 19.14
N PRO A 43 15.56 3.61 19.17
CA PRO A 43 14.49 3.86 20.13
C PRO A 43 14.88 3.53 21.58
N GLU A 44 15.83 2.61 21.80
CA GLU A 44 16.27 2.24 23.15
C GLU A 44 17.36 3.16 23.70
N CYS A 45 18.43 3.39 22.94
CA CYS A 45 19.59 4.13 23.45
C CYS A 45 19.65 5.60 22.99
N GLY A 46 18.72 6.05 22.13
CA GLY A 46 18.69 7.41 21.59
C GLY A 46 19.87 7.79 20.69
N THR A 47 20.82 6.87 20.46
CA THR A 47 22.00 7.14 19.63
C THR A 47 21.57 7.41 18.18
N LYS A 48 22.08 8.51 17.61
CA LYS A 48 21.86 8.86 16.20
C LYS A 48 22.41 7.77 15.29
N ILE A 49 21.61 7.33 14.32
CA ILE A 49 22.04 6.33 13.35
C ILE A 49 22.95 7.00 12.32
N ARG A 50 24.14 6.44 12.10
CA ARG A 50 25.10 6.95 11.12
C ARG A 50 24.58 6.70 9.70
N ALA A 51 24.94 7.55 8.74
CA ALA A 51 24.51 7.40 7.34
C ALA A 51 24.82 6.01 6.75
N PHE A 52 25.99 5.43 7.07
CA PHE A 52 26.37 4.09 6.61
C PHE A 52 25.65 2.94 7.34
N ASP A 53 25.05 3.21 8.50
CA ASP A 53 24.18 2.24 9.20
C ASP A 53 22.72 2.32 8.69
N ASN A 54 22.41 3.29 7.83
CA ASN A 54 21.13 3.46 7.12
C ASN A 54 21.18 2.95 5.66
N ILE A 55 22.22 2.20 5.24
CA ILE A 55 22.24 1.63 3.89
C ILE A 55 21.20 0.51 3.84
N PRO A 56 20.15 0.64 2.99
CA PRO A 56 19.02 -0.28 3.00
C PRO A 56 19.46 -1.73 2.80
N VAL A 57 18.89 -2.65 3.58
CA VAL A 57 19.12 -4.11 3.59
C VAL A 57 20.54 -4.52 4.01
N ILE A 58 21.57 -3.88 3.45
CA ILE A 58 22.99 -4.18 3.67
C ILE A 58 23.38 -3.91 5.12
N SER A 59 23.04 -2.74 5.68
CA SER A 59 23.41 -2.42 7.05
C SER A 59 22.74 -3.36 8.05
N TYR A 60 21.50 -3.77 7.81
CA TYR A 60 20.80 -4.76 8.64
C TYR A 60 21.51 -6.12 8.63
N LEU A 61 21.92 -6.61 7.46
CA LEU A 61 22.65 -7.87 7.34
C LEU A 61 24.04 -7.81 8.00
N LEU A 62 24.79 -6.72 7.77
CA LEU A 62 26.12 -6.52 8.33
C LEU A 62 26.10 -6.38 9.86
N LEU A 63 25.10 -5.68 10.39
CA LEU A 63 24.88 -5.51 11.83
C LEU A 63 24.16 -6.71 12.46
N ARG A 64 23.82 -7.74 11.68
CA ARG A 64 23.04 -8.92 12.13
C ARG A 64 21.73 -8.52 12.82
N GLY A 65 21.12 -7.45 12.33
CA GLY A 65 19.87 -6.90 12.86
C GLY A 65 19.98 -6.36 14.28
N THR A 66 21.14 -5.84 14.70
CA THR A 66 21.29 -5.20 16.02
C THR A 66 21.80 -3.75 15.92
N CYS A 67 21.46 -2.94 16.92
CA CYS A 67 22.02 -1.61 17.06
C CYS A 67 23.52 -1.69 17.36
N ARG A 68 24.33 -0.93 16.63
CA ARG A 68 25.79 -0.86 16.82
C ARG A 68 26.19 -0.36 18.23
N ALA A 69 25.40 0.50 18.85
CA ALA A 69 25.72 1.12 20.14
C ALA A 69 25.28 0.28 21.34
N CYS A 70 24.02 -0.18 21.35
CA CYS A 70 23.43 -0.86 22.51
C CYS A 70 23.14 -2.36 22.29
N GLY A 71 23.33 -2.88 21.07
CA GLY A 71 23.09 -4.31 20.77
C GLY A 71 21.62 -4.73 20.68
N THR A 72 20.67 -3.82 20.91
CA THR A 72 19.23 -4.12 20.79
C THR A 72 18.88 -4.59 19.38
N ARG A 73 18.00 -5.59 19.26
CA ARG A 73 17.52 -6.09 17.97
C ARG A 73 16.66 -5.05 17.25
N ILE A 74 16.95 -4.87 15.96
CA ILE A 74 16.17 -4.08 15.02
C ILE A 74 15.05 -4.96 14.47
N SER A 75 13.86 -4.40 14.30
CA SER A 75 12.70 -5.15 13.77
C SER A 75 12.93 -5.61 12.33
N TRP A 76 12.48 -6.83 12.03
CA TRP A 76 12.49 -7.40 10.67
C TRP A 76 11.64 -6.61 9.67
N GLN A 77 10.74 -5.76 10.15
CA GLN A 77 9.97 -4.84 9.32
C GLN A 77 10.86 -3.94 8.46
N TYR A 78 11.99 -3.47 9.01
CA TYR A 78 12.89 -2.54 8.32
C TYR A 78 13.38 -3.08 6.97
N PRO A 79 14.10 -4.23 6.93
CA PRO A 79 14.57 -4.80 5.67
C PRO A 79 13.42 -5.27 4.77
N VAL A 80 12.27 -5.67 5.32
CA VAL A 80 11.10 -6.08 4.53
C VAL A 80 10.51 -4.88 3.77
N VAL A 81 10.30 -3.74 4.44
CA VAL A 81 9.77 -2.52 3.82
C VAL A 81 10.74 -2.02 2.74
N GLU A 82 12.05 -2.05 3.00
CA GLU A 82 13.08 -1.65 2.05
C GLU A 82 13.07 -2.53 0.79
N LEU A 83 13.06 -3.86 0.97
CA LEU A 83 13.04 -4.81 -0.15
C LEU A 83 11.72 -4.74 -0.93
N LEU A 84 10.58 -4.65 -0.23
CA LEU A 84 9.27 -4.54 -0.87
C LEU A 84 9.18 -3.27 -1.72
N SER A 85 9.66 -2.14 -1.18
CA SER A 85 9.67 -0.86 -1.90
C SER A 85 10.59 -0.92 -3.13
N ALA A 86 11.78 -1.53 -3.00
CA ALA A 86 12.71 -1.75 -4.09
C ALA A 86 12.11 -2.61 -5.21
N LEU A 87 11.46 -3.73 -4.86
CA LEU A 87 10.82 -4.64 -5.81
C LEU A 87 9.61 -4.00 -6.49
N LEU A 88 8.73 -3.32 -5.75
CA LEU A 88 7.59 -2.60 -6.32
C LEU A 88 8.05 -1.54 -7.32
N THR A 89 9.06 -0.76 -6.96
CA THR A 89 9.63 0.27 -7.85
C THR A 89 10.22 -0.36 -9.11
N LEU A 90 10.97 -1.46 -8.97
CA LEU A 90 11.54 -2.18 -10.10
C LEU A 90 10.44 -2.73 -11.03
N PHE A 91 9.41 -3.38 -10.49
CA PHE A 91 8.31 -3.92 -11.30
C PHE A 91 7.50 -2.83 -11.99
N LEU A 92 7.26 -1.70 -11.33
CA LEU A 92 6.65 -0.54 -11.95
C LEU A 92 7.51 -0.01 -13.11
N PHE A 93 8.83 0.08 -12.94
CA PHE A 93 9.75 0.52 -13.99
C PHE A 93 9.80 -0.46 -15.16
N MET A 94 9.80 -1.77 -14.90
CA MET A 94 9.77 -2.78 -15.96
C MET A 94 8.49 -2.69 -16.79
N LYS A 95 7.36 -2.33 -16.17
CA LYS A 95 6.06 -2.26 -16.84
C LYS A 95 5.77 -0.91 -17.52
N PHE A 96 6.08 0.20 -16.86
CA PHE A 96 5.69 1.55 -17.28
C PHE A 96 6.86 2.42 -17.72
N HIS A 97 8.11 1.96 -17.52
CA HIS A 97 9.34 2.72 -17.77
C HIS A 97 9.31 4.09 -17.07
N LEU A 98 10.19 5.02 -17.43
CA LEU A 98 10.19 6.38 -16.86
C LEU A 98 9.10 7.26 -17.50
N SER A 99 7.84 6.87 -17.34
CA SER A 99 6.66 7.61 -17.80
C SER A 99 6.00 8.40 -16.66
N PRO A 100 5.15 9.40 -16.94
CA PRO A 100 4.37 10.09 -15.91
C PRO A 100 3.59 9.13 -15.01
N THR A 101 3.06 8.06 -15.60
CA THR A 101 2.41 6.98 -14.87
C THR A 101 3.29 6.34 -13.82
N PHE A 102 4.53 6.03 -14.19
CA PHE A 102 5.43 5.37 -13.27
C PHE A 102 5.57 6.20 -11.99
N PHE A 103 5.75 7.51 -12.11
CA PHE A 103 5.86 8.39 -10.94
C PHE A 103 4.57 8.45 -10.11
N VAL A 104 3.40 8.54 -10.76
CA VAL A 104 2.11 8.54 -10.06
C VAL A 104 1.86 7.24 -9.31
N LEU A 105 2.03 6.09 -9.99
CA LEU A 105 1.82 4.77 -9.39
C LEU A 105 2.92 4.42 -8.38
N PHE A 106 4.13 4.92 -8.56
CA PHE A 106 5.20 4.81 -7.58
C PHE A 106 4.79 5.49 -6.27
N LEU A 107 4.38 6.76 -6.33
CA LEU A 107 3.92 7.49 -5.14
C LEU A 107 2.74 6.78 -4.46
N PHE A 108 1.77 6.33 -5.26
CA PHE A 108 0.62 5.57 -4.76
C PHE A 108 1.04 4.26 -4.07
N CYS A 109 1.90 3.45 -4.69
CA CYS A 109 2.40 2.21 -4.09
C CYS A 109 3.21 2.46 -2.82
N MET A 110 4.05 3.51 -2.77
CA MET A 110 4.79 3.86 -1.56
C MET A 110 3.83 4.27 -0.43
N ALA A 111 2.77 5.03 -0.73
CA ALA A 111 1.73 5.35 0.24
C ALA A 111 0.99 4.09 0.74
N LEU A 112 0.65 3.15 -0.16
CA LEU A 112 0.05 1.87 0.22
C LEU A 112 0.96 1.03 1.11
N VAL A 113 2.28 1.02 0.87
CA VAL A 113 3.25 0.35 1.76
C VAL A 113 3.18 0.96 3.15
N VAL A 114 3.25 2.29 3.29
CA VAL A 114 3.16 2.95 4.60
C VAL A 114 1.84 2.62 5.30
N ILE A 115 0.71 2.75 4.60
CA ILE A 115 -0.61 2.45 5.16
C ILE A 115 -0.70 0.98 5.59
N THR A 116 -0.19 0.05 4.79
CA THR A 116 -0.22 -1.39 5.09
C THR A 116 0.49 -1.71 6.40
N PHE A 117 1.70 -1.18 6.59
CA PHE A 117 2.46 -1.47 7.81
C PHE A 117 1.91 -0.73 9.03
N ILE A 118 1.38 0.50 8.87
CA ILE A 118 0.67 1.20 9.95
C ILE A 118 -0.59 0.42 10.35
N ASP A 119 -1.36 -0.10 9.40
CA ASP A 119 -2.58 -0.85 9.68
C ASP A 119 -2.27 -2.21 10.34
N LEU A 120 -1.17 -2.87 9.96
CA LEU A 120 -0.71 -4.10 10.61
C LEU A 120 -0.28 -3.89 12.07
N GLU A 121 0.34 -2.75 12.41
CA GLU A 121 0.83 -2.46 13.77
C GLU A 121 -0.23 -1.79 14.66
N HIS A 122 -0.98 -0.86 14.10
CA HIS A 122 -1.87 0.04 14.84
C HIS A 122 -3.34 -0.08 14.46
N GLN A 123 -3.69 -0.81 13.40
CA GLN A 123 -5.08 -1.00 12.93
C GLN A 123 -5.79 0.32 12.62
N ILE A 124 -5.03 1.30 12.12
CA ILE A 124 -5.53 2.61 11.69
C ILE A 124 -5.02 2.93 10.29
N ILE A 125 -5.85 3.65 9.53
CA ILE A 125 -5.46 4.23 8.25
C ILE A 125 -5.35 5.75 8.45
N PRO A 126 -4.13 6.31 8.40
CA PRO A 126 -3.93 7.71 8.73
C PRO A 126 -4.54 8.65 7.68
N ASP A 127 -5.37 9.58 8.16
CA ASP A 127 -6.01 10.63 7.33
C ASP A 127 -4.99 11.54 6.66
N SER A 128 -3.81 11.72 7.26
CA SER A 128 -2.68 12.46 6.70
C SER A 128 -2.10 11.84 5.42
N ILE A 129 -2.42 10.57 5.13
CA ILE A 129 -2.03 9.92 3.88
C ILE A 129 -3.25 9.74 2.97
N SER A 130 -4.37 9.23 3.51
CA SER A 130 -5.53 8.85 2.70
C SER A 130 -6.23 10.06 2.05
N LEU A 131 -6.45 11.16 2.80
CA LEU A 131 -7.14 12.34 2.27
C LEU A 131 -6.30 13.11 1.24
N PRO A 132 -5.02 13.44 1.50
CA PRO A 132 -4.17 14.02 0.46
C PRO A 132 -3.98 13.07 -0.72
N GLY A 133 -3.97 11.76 -0.47
CA GLY A 133 -3.92 10.73 -1.51
C GLY A 133 -5.11 10.80 -2.47
N ILE A 134 -6.34 10.96 -1.97
CA ILE A 134 -7.54 11.13 -2.82
C ILE A 134 -7.36 12.35 -3.74
N VAL A 135 -6.92 13.47 -3.17
CA VAL A 135 -6.70 14.72 -3.93
C VAL A 135 -5.60 14.53 -4.97
N ALA A 136 -4.47 13.93 -4.59
CA ALA A 136 -3.36 13.66 -5.49
C ALA A 136 -3.75 12.70 -6.62
N GLY A 137 -4.51 11.64 -6.32
CA GLY A 137 -5.04 10.70 -7.30
C GLY A 137 -5.96 11.41 -8.31
N PHE A 138 -6.90 12.21 -7.81
CA PHE A 138 -7.77 13.01 -8.67
C PHE A 138 -6.99 14.01 -9.53
N ALA A 139 -6.04 14.75 -8.95
CA ALA A 139 -5.20 15.68 -9.70
C ALA A 139 -4.35 14.96 -10.76
N SER A 140 -3.84 13.77 -10.46
CA SER A 140 -3.07 12.96 -11.41
C SER A 140 -3.90 12.50 -12.61
N SER A 141 -5.22 12.38 -12.46
CA SER A 141 -6.13 11.93 -13.53
C SER A 141 -6.17 12.85 -14.75
N PHE A 142 -5.80 14.12 -14.59
CA PHE A 142 -5.68 15.08 -15.70
C PHE A 142 -4.42 14.84 -16.55
N PHE A 143 -3.41 14.18 -15.98
CA PHE A 143 -2.13 13.91 -16.65
C PHE A 143 -2.01 12.46 -17.14
N LEU A 144 -2.94 11.58 -16.76
CA LEU A 144 -2.94 10.16 -17.11
C LEU A 144 -3.99 9.87 -18.20
N PRO A 145 -3.57 9.64 -19.47
CA PRO A 145 -4.50 9.51 -20.61
C PRO A 145 -5.51 8.37 -20.47
N TRP A 146 -5.16 7.29 -19.77
CA TRP A 146 -6.05 6.13 -19.61
C TRP A 146 -7.06 6.25 -18.47
N LEU A 147 -6.83 7.17 -17.52
CA LEU A 147 -7.69 7.31 -16.36
C LEU A 147 -8.79 8.31 -16.69
N GLY A 148 -8.42 9.56 -17.00
CA GLY A 148 -9.37 10.65 -17.18
C GLY A 148 -10.11 11.02 -15.88
N TRP A 149 -10.39 12.31 -15.72
CA TRP A 149 -10.97 12.85 -14.48
C TRP A 149 -12.34 12.27 -14.13
N GLN A 150 -13.16 11.93 -15.13
CA GLN A 150 -14.47 11.32 -14.92
C GLN A 150 -14.35 9.94 -14.27
N ASN A 151 -13.47 9.06 -14.78
CA ASN A 151 -13.34 7.72 -14.19
C ASN A 151 -12.71 7.79 -12.79
N SER A 152 -11.83 8.77 -12.54
CA SER A 152 -11.28 9.03 -11.20
C SER A 152 -12.34 9.52 -10.23
N LEU A 153 -13.17 10.49 -10.61
CA LEU A 153 -14.26 11.00 -9.78
C LEU A 153 -15.30 9.91 -9.46
N ILE A 154 -15.72 9.17 -10.49
CA ILE A 154 -16.61 8.01 -10.31
C ILE A 154 -15.91 6.97 -9.43
N GLY A 155 -14.60 6.79 -9.56
CA GLY A 155 -13.82 5.89 -8.72
C GLY A 155 -13.84 6.29 -7.24
N ILE A 156 -13.67 7.57 -6.93
CA ILE A 156 -13.75 8.12 -5.57
C ILE A 156 -15.13 7.85 -4.97
N VAL A 157 -16.18 8.23 -5.69
CA VAL A 157 -17.57 8.08 -5.23
C VAL A 157 -17.95 6.61 -5.14
N ALA A 158 -17.60 5.78 -6.12
CA ALA A 158 -17.91 4.35 -6.11
C ALA A 158 -17.11 3.61 -5.03
N GLY A 159 -15.82 3.90 -4.88
CA GLY A 159 -14.98 3.31 -3.86
C GLY A 159 -15.47 3.65 -2.46
N GLY A 160 -15.46 4.94 -2.10
CA GLY A 160 -15.93 5.38 -0.78
C GLY A 160 -17.41 5.08 -0.54
N GLY A 161 -18.26 5.37 -1.53
CA GLY A 161 -19.70 5.14 -1.43
C GLY A 161 -20.07 3.67 -1.26
N SER A 162 -19.39 2.74 -1.95
CA SER A 162 -19.68 1.31 -1.84
C SER A 162 -19.48 0.77 -0.42
N LEU A 163 -18.34 1.06 0.21
CA LEU A 163 -18.07 0.61 1.58
C LEU A 163 -18.89 1.39 2.61
N LEU A 164 -19.18 2.67 2.37
CA LEU A 164 -20.09 3.43 3.22
C LEU A 164 -21.51 2.85 3.21
N LEU A 165 -22.02 2.45 2.04
CA LEU A 165 -23.31 1.78 1.91
C LEU A 165 -23.34 0.44 2.65
N VAL A 166 -22.29 -0.37 2.52
CA VAL A 166 -22.16 -1.63 3.25
C VAL A 166 -22.08 -1.39 4.76
N ALA A 167 -21.29 -0.41 5.20
CA ALA A 167 -21.14 -0.06 6.61
C ALA A 167 -22.47 0.41 7.22
N TYR A 168 -23.19 1.30 6.54
CA TYR A 168 -24.49 1.79 6.99
C TYR A 168 -25.56 0.70 6.99
N GLY A 169 -25.62 -0.11 5.92
CA GLY A 169 -26.55 -1.25 5.84
C GLY A 169 -26.30 -2.28 6.94
N TYR A 170 -25.03 -2.59 7.21
CA TYR A 170 -24.65 -3.48 8.31
C TYR A 170 -25.02 -2.89 9.67
N GLN A 171 -24.76 -1.60 9.89
CA GLN A 171 -25.10 -0.91 11.13
C GLN A 171 -26.62 -0.89 11.36
N LEU A 172 -27.42 -0.68 10.31
CA LEU A 172 -28.88 -0.71 10.40
C LEU A 172 -29.40 -2.09 10.81
N LEU A 173 -28.81 -3.16 10.26
CA LEU A 173 -29.23 -4.55 10.53
C LEU A 173 -28.73 -5.08 11.89
N THR A 174 -27.51 -4.75 12.28
CA THR A 174 -26.84 -5.34 13.44
C THR A 174 -26.74 -4.42 14.65
N LYS A 175 -27.03 -3.12 14.48
CA LYS A 175 -26.82 -2.05 15.47
C LYS A 175 -25.37 -1.94 15.97
N LYS A 176 -24.41 -2.51 15.24
CA LYS A 176 -22.98 -2.47 15.54
C LYS A 176 -22.24 -1.79 14.40
N GLU A 177 -21.15 -1.11 14.72
CA GLU A 177 -20.26 -0.57 13.69
C GLU A 177 -19.59 -1.74 12.95
N GLY A 178 -19.86 -1.83 11.66
CA GLY A 178 -19.44 -2.98 10.84
C GLY A 178 -18.09 -2.84 10.16
N MET A 179 -17.65 -1.62 9.87
CA MET A 179 -16.47 -1.37 9.03
C MET A 179 -15.78 -0.06 9.44
N GLY A 180 -14.45 -0.06 9.45
CA GLY A 180 -13.65 1.09 9.83
C GLY A 180 -13.74 2.22 8.81
N GLY A 181 -13.91 3.46 9.27
CA GLY A 181 -13.92 4.64 8.40
C GLY A 181 -12.61 4.84 7.61
N GLY A 182 -11.51 4.25 8.09
CA GLY A 182 -10.24 4.22 7.37
C GLY A 182 -10.30 3.47 6.04
N ASP A 183 -10.94 2.29 6.01
CA ASP A 183 -11.05 1.44 4.81
C ASP A 183 -11.86 2.13 3.72
N ILE A 184 -12.91 2.86 4.12
CA ILE A 184 -13.73 3.68 3.22
C ILE A 184 -12.88 4.73 2.50
N LYS A 185 -12.05 5.48 3.25
CA LYS A 185 -11.15 6.50 2.69
C LYS A 185 -10.06 5.88 1.82
N LEU A 186 -9.52 4.74 2.23
CA LEU A 186 -8.50 4.01 1.47
C LEU A 186 -9.05 3.54 0.12
N LEU A 187 -10.26 2.97 0.09
CA LEU A 187 -10.85 2.52 -1.18
C LEU A 187 -11.25 3.70 -2.07
N ALA A 188 -11.68 4.83 -1.50
CA ALA A 188 -11.87 6.07 -2.24
C ALA A 188 -10.54 6.57 -2.86
N MET A 189 -9.44 6.50 -2.11
CA MET A 189 -8.10 6.82 -2.61
C MET A 189 -7.71 5.89 -3.78
N MET A 190 -7.93 4.59 -3.65
CA MET A 190 -7.68 3.62 -4.73
C MET A 190 -8.51 3.95 -5.98
N GLY A 191 -9.78 4.32 -5.80
CA GLY A 191 -10.64 4.78 -6.89
C GLY A 191 -10.15 6.06 -7.56
N ALA A 192 -9.54 6.98 -6.80
CA ALA A 192 -8.94 8.19 -7.34
C ALA A 192 -7.77 7.87 -8.30
N PHE A 193 -6.91 6.93 -7.93
CA PHE A 193 -5.71 6.57 -8.71
C PHE A 193 -5.97 5.56 -9.84
N LEU A 194 -6.90 4.63 -9.64
CA LEU A 194 -7.10 3.49 -10.55
C LEU A 194 -8.45 3.55 -11.31
N GLY A 195 -9.35 4.44 -10.90
CA GLY A 195 -10.67 4.63 -11.49
C GLY A 195 -11.69 3.59 -11.02
N TRP A 196 -12.96 3.82 -11.33
CA TRP A 196 -14.06 2.98 -10.83
C TRP A 196 -14.00 1.49 -11.25
N ARG A 197 -13.39 1.18 -12.41
CA ARG A 197 -13.28 -0.21 -12.90
C ARG A 197 -12.42 -1.09 -11.99
N SER A 198 -11.52 -0.50 -11.20
CA SER A 198 -10.71 -1.25 -10.26
C SER A 198 -11.48 -1.65 -9.00
N ILE A 199 -12.49 -0.88 -8.61
CA ILE A 199 -13.17 -1.02 -7.31
C ILE A 199 -13.76 -2.42 -7.11
N PRO A 200 -14.55 -3.00 -8.04
CA PRO A 200 -15.11 -4.33 -7.85
C PRO A 200 -14.02 -5.40 -7.73
N PHE A 201 -12.95 -5.29 -8.53
CA PHE A 201 -11.84 -6.24 -8.50
C PHE A 201 -11.08 -6.17 -7.17
N ILE A 202 -10.82 -4.96 -6.66
CA ILE A 202 -10.14 -4.76 -5.38
C ILE A 202 -11.00 -5.36 -4.27
N ILE A 203 -12.28 -4.97 -4.14
CA ILE A 203 -13.17 -5.51 -3.09
C ILE A 203 -13.22 -7.04 -3.15
N PHE A 204 -13.40 -7.61 -4.34
CA PHE A 204 -13.48 -9.05 -4.51
C PHE A 204 -12.18 -9.76 -4.10
N THR A 205 -11.04 -9.33 -4.64
CA THR A 205 -9.74 -9.96 -4.31
C THR A 205 -9.39 -9.77 -2.85
N SER A 206 -9.56 -8.58 -2.29
CA SER A 206 -9.29 -8.29 -0.88
C SER A 206 -10.16 -9.13 0.05
N SER A 207 -11.47 -9.24 -0.23
CA SER A 207 -12.36 -10.08 0.56
C SER A 207 -12.02 -11.58 0.47
N LEU A 208 -11.62 -12.06 -0.71
CA LEU A 208 -11.21 -13.44 -0.92
C LEU A 208 -9.94 -13.77 -0.11
N PHE A 209 -8.88 -12.97 -0.27
CA PHE A 209 -7.63 -13.18 0.47
C PHE A 209 -7.82 -12.97 1.98
N GLY A 210 -8.56 -11.94 2.38
CA GLY A 210 -8.89 -11.68 3.78
C GLY A 210 -9.66 -12.83 4.42
N SER A 211 -10.62 -13.42 3.70
CA SER A 211 -11.39 -14.58 4.18
C SER A 211 -10.51 -15.82 4.29
N VAL A 212 -9.66 -16.11 3.30
CA VAL A 212 -8.74 -17.26 3.34
C VAL A 212 -7.79 -17.14 4.53
N VAL A 213 -7.17 -15.97 4.73
CA VAL A 213 -6.25 -15.73 5.85
C VAL A 213 -7.00 -15.78 7.18
N GLY A 214 -8.17 -15.12 7.27
CA GLY A 214 -8.99 -15.09 8.48
C GLY A 214 -9.47 -16.48 8.91
N LEU A 215 -10.02 -17.26 7.98
CA LEU A 215 -10.47 -18.64 8.25
C LEU A 215 -9.29 -19.54 8.65
N THR A 216 -8.13 -19.38 8.01
CA THR A 216 -6.92 -20.14 8.33
C THR A 216 -6.43 -19.82 9.75
N LEU A 217 -6.38 -18.54 10.13
CA LEU A 217 -6.01 -18.12 11.47
C LEU A 217 -7.00 -18.61 12.54
N MET A 218 -8.30 -18.57 12.24
CA MET A 218 -9.35 -19.12 13.12
C MET A 218 -9.21 -20.63 13.31
N ALA A 219 -8.89 -21.37 12.24
CA ALA A 219 -8.69 -22.82 12.30
C ALA A 219 -7.46 -23.20 13.14
N ILE A 220 -6.35 -22.45 13.03
CA ILE A 220 -5.12 -22.70 13.77
C ILE A 220 -5.27 -22.33 15.26
N ARG A 221 -5.95 -21.22 15.57
CA ARG A 221 -5.98 -20.66 16.93
C ARG A 221 -7.10 -21.16 17.83
N LYS A 222 -7.99 -22.06 17.36
CA LYS A 222 -9.15 -22.63 18.09
C LYS A 222 -9.93 -21.58 18.92
N LYS A 223 -11.01 -21.04 18.35
CA LYS A 223 -12.15 -20.33 19.00
C LYS A 223 -11.80 -19.58 20.30
N ASP A 224 -11.47 -18.28 20.20
CA ASP A 224 -12.01 -17.22 21.08
C ASP A 224 -11.33 -15.84 20.94
N SER A 225 -10.28 -15.70 20.14
CA SER A 225 -9.78 -14.34 19.88
C SER A 225 -10.63 -13.66 18.81
N GLN A 226 -11.50 -12.73 19.22
CA GLN A 226 -11.96 -11.63 18.36
C GLN A 226 -10.76 -10.72 18.04
N LEU A 227 -9.78 -11.26 17.30
CA LEU A 227 -8.66 -10.49 16.83
C LEU A 227 -9.14 -9.71 15.61
N PRO A 228 -9.28 -8.37 15.72
CA PRO A 228 -9.52 -7.55 14.54
C PRO A 228 -8.39 -7.80 13.55
N ILE A 229 -8.74 -8.31 12.37
CA ILE A 229 -7.79 -8.48 11.27
C ILE A 229 -7.82 -7.17 10.48
N PRO A 230 -6.69 -6.45 10.36
CA PRO A 230 -6.63 -5.22 9.57
C PRO A 230 -6.95 -5.52 8.10
N PHE A 231 -7.93 -4.82 7.53
CA PHE A 231 -8.40 -5.05 6.16
C PHE A 231 -7.59 -4.27 5.12
N GLY A 232 -6.94 -3.17 5.53
CA GLY A 232 -6.10 -2.32 4.69
C GLY A 232 -5.01 -3.07 3.90
N PRO A 233 -4.26 -4.02 4.48
CA PRO A 233 -3.29 -4.84 3.76
C PRO A 233 -3.90 -5.61 2.58
N PHE A 234 -5.11 -6.15 2.74
CA PHE A 234 -5.77 -6.89 1.66
C PHE A 234 -6.27 -5.94 0.57
N LEU A 235 -6.77 -4.76 0.93
CA LEU A 235 -7.11 -3.68 -0.02
C LEU A 235 -5.88 -3.24 -0.83
N ALA A 236 -4.77 -2.98 -0.16
CA ALA A 236 -3.51 -2.61 -0.80
C ALA A 236 -3.02 -3.70 -1.76
N PHE A 237 -3.10 -4.97 -1.35
CA PHE A 237 -2.74 -6.10 -2.20
C PHE A 237 -3.61 -6.18 -3.45
N GLY A 238 -4.94 -6.05 -3.31
CA GLY A 238 -5.87 -6.02 -4.45
C GLY A 238 -5.57 -4.88 -5.43
N ALA A 239 -5.24 -3.70 -4.91
CA ALA A 239 -4.85 -2.54 -5.73
C ALA A 239 -3.54 -2.79 -6.51
N VAL A 240 -2.51 -3.36 -5.86
CA VAL A 240 -1.25 -3.72 -6.51
C VAL A 240 -1.47 -4.79 -7.59
N LEU A 241 -2.27 -5.82 -7.31
CA LEU A 241 -2.64 -6.82 -8.30
C LEU A 241 -3.34 -6.19 -9.51
N PHE A 242 -4.26 -5.24 -9.29
CA PHE A 242 -4.93 -4.54 -10.37
C PHE A 242 -3.96 -3.71 -11.21
N ILE A 243 -2.97 -3.05 -10.61
CA ILE A 243 -1.94 -2.31 -11.35
C ILE A 243 -1.21 -3.22 -12.34
N PHE A 244 -0.88 -4.45 -11.94
CA PHE A 244 -0.11 -5.38 -12.78
C PHE A 244 -0.95 -6.20 -13.74
N TYR A 245 -2.17 -6.60 -13.36
CA TYR A 245 -3.01 -7.55 -14.12
C TYR A 245 -4.36 -6.99 -14.58
N GLY A 246 -4.74 -5.78 -14.14
CA GLY A 246 -6.06 -5.21 -14.39
C GLY A 246 -6.39 -5.04 -15.88
N ARG A 247 -5.40 -4.73 -16.73
CA ARG A 247 -5.62 -4.60 -18.18
C ARG A 247 -5.99 -5.95 -18.82
N GLN A 248 -5.26 -7.01 -18.47
CA GLN A 248 -5.54 -8.36 -18.95
C GLN A 248 -6.92 -8.84 -18.45
N LEU A 249 -7.27 -8.53 -17.20
CA LEU A 249 -8.55 -8.90 -16.61
C LEU A 249 -9.73 -8.21 -17.30
N ILE A 250 -9.63 -6.90 -17.56
CA ILE A 250 -10.67 -6.16 -18.29
C ILE A 250 -10.82 -6.71 -19.72
N GLN A 251 -9.71 -6.99 -20.41
CA GLN A 251 -9.73 -7.56 -21.74
C GLN A 251 -10.34 -8.97 -21.74
N TRP A 252 -10.00 -9.81 -20.76
CA TRP A 252 -10.56 -11.15 -20.61
C TRP A 252 -12.07 -11.11 -20.32
N TYR A 253 -12.52 -10.21 -19.44
CA TYR A 253 -13.94 -10.01 -19.18
C TYR A 253 -14.71 -9.54 -20.42
N LEU A 254 -14.16 -8.57 -21.17
CA LEU A 254 -14.77 -8.11 -22.42
C LEU A 254 -14.76 -9.19 -23.50
N ALA A 255 -13.75 -10.05 -23.55
CA ALA A 255 -13.69 -11.19 -24.47
C ALA A 255 -14.72 -12.27 -24.13
N LEU A 256 -14.95 -12.54 -22.83
CA LEU A 256 -16.00 -13.46 -22.38
C LEU A 256 -17.42 -12.90 -22.58
N GLY A 257 -17.59 -11.58 -22.42
CA GLY A 257 -18.84 -10.89 -22.78
C GLY A 257 -19.00 -10.69 -24.29
N GLY A 258 -17.98 -11.00 -25.08
CA GLY A 258 -17.89 -10.82 -26.52
C GLY A 258 -18.34 -12.01 -27.38
N THR A 259 -18.80 -13.12 -26.78
CA THR A 259 -19.49 -14.21 -27.50
C THR A 259 -21.00 -13.99 -27.64
N VAL A 260 -21.45 -12.73 -27.60
CA VAL A 260 -22.79 -12.34 -28.10
C VAL A 260 -22.67 -11.06 -28.91
N ARG A 261 -22.29 -11.19 -30.19
CA ARG A 261 -22.79 -10.43 -31.37
C ARG A 261 -21.90 -10.66 -32.59
N GLY A 262 -22.50 -11.25 -33.63
CA GLY A 262 -21.97 -11.31 -35.00
C GLY A 262 -21.96 -12.72 -35.55
#